data_AF-A0A3C0S9T4-F1
#
_entry.id   AF-A0A3C0S9T4-F1
#
_cell.length_a   1.000
_cell.length_b   1.000
_cell.length_c   1.000
_cell.angle_alpha   90.00
_cell.angle_beta   90.00
_cell.angle_gamma   90.00
#
_symmetry.space_group_name_H-M   'P 1'
#
loop_
_entity.id
_entity.type
_entity.pdbx_description
1 polymer ?
#
loop_
_entity_poly.entity_id
_entity_poly.type
_entity_poly.pdbx_seq_one_letter_code
_entity_poly.pdbx_strand_id
1 'polypeptide(L)'
;MEQQAHIESFLNRVRRLRSQTLVLSGTYNLLIYILGSYLLACLMAWVYPPAVERTGLAIGIFLAGLAYIVFNFFIRNLFAYFSQDDAALLTESTYSDLNNSLINSSQLGRHLEGSKQASPITLEFIHELHRRTAPAVTKIDPSSVIDRSGRTRGRNYLLATLSSLILIALFIPEFLTQGYEHWVNPKSPTQVSQLQPTEPGPVISEATDTDYSIESLELTLHFPSYTGMKTESVKPSDGKIHVLPGTEVEIS
;
A
#
# COMPACT_ATOMS: atom_id res chain seq x y z
N MET A 1 22.82 -8.25 43.79
CA MET A 1 22.08 -9.06 42.80
C MET A 1 20.64 -8.58 42.62
N GLU A 2 19.83 -8.44 43.68
CA GLU A 2 18.42 -8.02 43.57
C GLU A 2 18.22 -6.63 42.90
N GLN A 3 19.05 -5.64 43.27
CA GLN A 3 18.99 -4.29 42.69
C GLN A 3 19.36 -4.24 41.20
N GLN A 4 20.32 -5.08 40.77
CA GLN A 4 20.68 -5.20 39.36
C GLN A 4 19.52 -5.81 38.56
N ALA A 5 18.91 -6.90 39.08
CA ALA A 5 17.75 -7.51 38.45
C ALA A 5 16.57 -6.53 38.29
N HIS A 6 16.39 -5.61 39.24
CA HIS A 6 15.38 -4.54 39.11
C HIS A 6 15.68 -3.59 37.95
N ILE A 7 16.92 -3.13 37.80
CA ILE A 7 17.33 -2.25 36.70
C ILE A 7 17.17 -2.95 35.35
N GLU A 8 17.58 -4.22 35.25
CA GLU A 8 17.42 -5.03 34.05
C GLU A 8 15.95 -5.26 33.70
N SER A 9 15.11 -5.55 34.69
CA SER A 9 13.66 -5.72 34.49
C SER A 9 12.99 -4.44 33.97
N PHE A 10 13.42 -3.27 34.47
CA PHE A 10 12.93 -1.97 34.01
C PHE A 10 13.32 -1.74 32.55
N LEU A 11 14.59 -1.92 32.20
CA LEU A 11 15.08 -1.71 30.84
C LEU A 11 14.44 -2.69 29.84
N ASN A 12 14.25 -3.95 30.24
CA ASN A 12 13.50 -4.93 29.46
C ASN A 12 12.04 -4.53 29.24
N ARG A 13 11.40 -3.92 30.25
CA ARG A 13 10.02 -3.42 30.14
C ARG A 13 9.94 -2.23 29.18
N VAL A 14 10.87 -1.27 29.26
CA VAL A 14 10.97 -0.15 28.30
C VAL A 14 11.16 -0.69 26.87
N ARG A 15 12.10 -1.62 26.67
CA ARG A 15 12.34 -2.25 25.36
C ARG A 15 11.08 -2.93 24.81
N ARG A 16 10.38 -3.73 25.62
CA ARG A 16 9.15 -4.42 25.21
C ARG A 16 8.05 -3.42 24.83
N LEU A 17 7.82 -2.39 25.65
CA LEU A 17 6.81 -1.37 25.38
C LEU A 17 7.12 -0.58 24.10
N ARG A 18 8.38 -0.25 23.85
CA ARG A 18 8.81 0.43 22.61
C ARG A 18 8.56 -0.44 21.40
N SER A 19 9.00 -1.71 21.44
CA SER A 19 8.77 -2.66 20.36
C SER A 19 7.28 -2.85 20.06
N GLN A 20 6.46 -3.03 21.10
CA GLN A 20 5.00 -3.13 20.95
C GLN A 20 4.39 -1.88 20.31
N THR A 21 4.84 -0.68 20.71
CA THR A 21 4.33 0.58 20.16
C THR A 21 4.72 0.76 18.68
N LEU A 22 5.95 0.36 18.33
CA LEU A 22 6.43 0.38 16.93
C LEU A 22 5.69 -0.62 16.06
N VAL A 23 5.51 -1.86 16.53
CA VAL A 23 4.74 -2.89 15.81
C VAL A 23 3.29 -2.42 15.61
N LEU A 24 2.65 -1.88 16.64
CA LEU A 24 1.25 -1.47 16.54
C LEU A 24 1.05 -0.22 15.66
N SER A 25 1.99 0.71 15.67
CA SER A 25 1.95 1.84 14.73
C SER A 25 2.22 1.37 13.29
N GLY A 26 3.13 0.42 13.11
CA GLY A 26 3.39 -0.24 11.83
C GLY A 26 2.16 -0.97 11.28
N THR A 27 1.41 -1.70 12.13
CA THR A 27 0.18 -2.38 11.70
C THR A 27 -0.91 -1.39 11.29
N TYR A 28 -1.08 -0.28 12.02
CA TYR A 28 -2.01 0.78 11.59
C TYR A 28 -1.63 1.36 10.23
N ASN A 29 -0.36 1.69 10.01
CA ASN A 29 0.10 2.21 8.72
C ASN A 29 -0.10 1.21 7.58
N LEU A 30 0.13 -0.08 7.84
CA LEU A 30 -0.08 -1.15 6.85
C LEU A 30 -1.56 -1.28 6.48
N LEU A 31 -2.46 -1.27 7.46
CA LEU A 31 -3.90 -1.33 7.20
C LEU A 31 -4.39 -0.08 6.47
N ILE A 32 -3.96 1.11 6.88
CA ILE A 32 -4.28 2.37 6.20
C ILE A 32 -3.80 2.33 4.75
N TYR A 33 -2.59 1.82 4.50
CA TYR A 33 -2.06 1.70 3.15
C TYR A 33 -2.92 0.79 2.28
N ILE A 34 -3.29 -0.40 2.77
CA ILE A 34 -4.13 -1.36 2.03
C ILE A 34 -5.53 -0.78 1.75
N LEU A 35 -6.20 -0.24 2.78
CA LEU A 35 -7.54 0.34 2.61
C LEU A 35 -7.50 1.58 1.73
N GLY A 36 -6.50 2.45 1.95
CA GLY A 36 -6.32 3.68 1.18
C GLY A 36 -5.99 3.41 -0.28
N SER A 37 -5.12 2.44 -0.57
CA SER A 37 -4.81 2.03 -1.94
C SER A 37 -6.01 1.42 -2.63
N TYR A 38 -6.82 0.65 -1.92
CA TYR A 38 -8.06 0.10 -2.47
C TYR A 38 -9.05 1.21 -2.85
N LEU A 39 -9.30 2.16 -1.94
CA LEU A 39 -10.14 3.32 -2.23
C LEU A 39 -9.61 4.15 -3.41
N LEU A 40 -8.28 4.36 -3.46
CA LEU A 40 -7.64 5.07 -4.56
C LEU A 40 -7.77 4.31 -5.90
N ALA A 41 -7.68 2.98 -5.87
CA ALA A 41 -7.88 2.13 -7.04
C ALA A 41 -9.33 2.21 -7.54
N CYS A 42 -10.32 2.20 -6.64
CA CYS A 42 -11.72 2.43 -7.00
C CYS A 42 -11.94 3.82 -7.59
N LEU A 43 -11.29 4.86 -7.04
CA LEU A 43 -11.37 6.22 -7.59
C LEU A 43 -10.81 6.29 -9.02
N MET A 44 -9.66 5.66 -9.25
CA MET A 44 -9.02 5.62 -10.57
C MET A 44 -9.87 4.89 -11.60
N ALA A 45 -10.53 3.80 -11.21
CA ALA A 45 -11.46 3.05 -12.06
C ALA A 45 -12.65 3.90 -12.55
N TRP A 46 -13.01 4.95 -11.81
CA TRP A 46 -14.10 5.85 -12.17
C TRP A 46 -13.68 6.96 -13.13
N VAL A 47 -12.41 7.36 -13.08
CA VAL A 47 -11.86 8.47 -13.90
C VAL A 47 -11.28 7.98 -15.22
N TYR A 48 -10.72 6.78 -15.25
CA TYR A 48 -10.00 6.25 -16.41
C TYR A 48 -10.65 4.97 -16.94
N PRO A 49 -10.63 4.72 -18.26
CA PRO A 49 -11.08 3.45 -18.84
C PRO A 49 -10.10 2.31 -18.50
N PRO A 50 -10.60 1.06 -18.39
CA PRO A 50 -9.77 -0.08 -18.04
C PRO A 50 -8.76 -0.35 -19.16
N ALA A 51 -7.48 -0.19 -18.84
CA ALA A 51 -6.38 -0.51 -19.75
C ALA A 51 -5.51 -1.59 -19.09
N VAL A 52 -5.52 -2.79 -19.67
CA VAL A 52 -4.76 -3.96 -19.17
C VAL A 52 -3.28 -3.63 -18.98
N GLU A 53 -2.73 -2.77 -19.84
CA GLU A 53 -1.33 -2.30 -19.78
C GLU A 53 -1.01 -1.51 -18.49
N ARG A 54 -1.98 -0.76 -17.95
CA ARG A 54 -1.79 0.07 -16.75
C ARG A 54 -1.98 -0.72 -15.45
N THR A 55 -2.72 -1.82 -15.50
CA THR A 55 -2.95 -2.70 -14.34
C THR A 55 -1.65 -3.26 -13.80
N GLY A 56 -0.73 -3.72 -14.67
CA GLY A 56 0.57 -4.22 -14.25
C GLY A 56 1.41 -3.17 -13.52
N LEU A 57 1.42 -1.94 -14.03
CA LEU A 57 2.13 -0.82 -13.40
C LEU A 57 1.53 -0.47 -12.03
N ALA A 58 0.19 -0.39 -11.94
CA ALA A 58 -0.51 -0.09 -10.70
C ALA A 58 -0.24 -1.15 -9.62
N ILE A 59 -0.29 -2.44 -9.98
CA ILE A 59 0.05 -3.55 -9.08
C ILE A 59 1.52 -3.45 -8.65
N GLY A 60 2.44 -3.15 -9.57
CA GLY A 60 3.86 -2.96 -9.28
C GLY A 60 4.12 -1.87 -8.25
N ILE A 61 3.50 -0.68 -8.42
CA ILE A 61 3.59 0.42 -7.45
C ILE A 61 3.02 0.00 -6.09
N PHE A 62 1.85 -0.66 -6.09
CA PHE A 62 1.22 -1.12 -4.86
C PHE A 62 2.13 -2.09 -4.09
N LEU A 63 2.68 -3.10 -4.77
CA LEU A 63 3.58 -4.09 -4.18
C LEU A 63 4.90 -3.47 -3.71
N ALA A 64 5.47 -2.53 -4.47
CA ALA A 64 6.67 -1.83 -4.07
C ALA A 64 6.46 -1.02 -2.78
N GLY A 65 5.34 -0.28 -2.68
CA GLY A 65 4.99 0.44 -1.46
C GLY A 65 4.67 -0.49 -0.28
N LEU A 66 4.01 -1.62 -0.54
CA LEU A 66 3.74 -2.64 0.48
C LEU A 66 5.05 -3.22 1.02
N ALA A 67 5.96 -3.63 0.12
CA ALA A 67 7.27 -4.15 0.47
C ALA A 67 8.09 -3.12 1.25
N TYR A 68 8.04 -1.84 0.85
CA TYR A 68 8.71 -0.75 1.57
C TYR A 68 8.18 -0.59 3.01
N ILE A 69 6.85 -0.58 3.21
CA ILE A 69 6.25 -0.45 4.55
C ILE A 69 6.60 -1.66 5.41
N VAL A 70 6.45 -2.87 4.87
CA VAL A 70 6.78 -4.12 5.57
C VAL A 70 8.26 -4.13 5.95
N PHE A 71 9.14 -3.78 5.01
CA PHE A 71 10.56 -3.73 5.24
C PHE A 71 10.91 -2.70 6.33
N ASN A 72 10.40 -1.48 6.23
CA ASN A 72 10.78 -0.39 7.12
C ASN A 72 10.25 -0.55 8.55
N PHE A 73 9.03 -1.06 8.73
CA PHE A 73 8.40 -1.16 10.06
C PHE A 73 8.62 -2.51 10.73
N PHE A 74 8.69 -3.61 9.98
CA PHE A 74 8.77 -4.96 10.55
C PHE A 74 10.16 -5.54 10.38
N ILE A 75 10.69 -5.60 9.17
CA ILE A 75 11.98 -6.25 8.89
C ILE A 75 13.13 -5.44 9.50
N ARG A 76 13.20 -4.14 9.22
CA ARG A 76 14.21 -3.24 9.77
C ARG A 76 14.15 -3.21 11.30
N ASN A 77 12.97 -3.26 11.89
CA ASN A 77 12.81 -3.33 13.35
C ASN A 77 13.25 -4.70 13.92
N LEU A 78 13.08 -5.78 13.17
CA LEU A 78 13.55 -7.12 13.56
C LEU A 78 15.08 -7.21 13.51
N PHE A 79 15.71 -6.57 12.52
CA PHE A 79 17.17 -6.53 12.36
C PHE A 79 17.87 -5.43 13.18
N ALA A 80 17.21 -4.29 13.43
CA ALA A 80 17.71 -3.25 14.31
C ALA A 80 17.51 -3.67 15.77
N TYR A 81 18.45 -4.50 16.25
CA TYR A 81 18.45 -4.96 17.64
C TYR A 81 18.58 -3.75 18.58
N PHE A 82 17.48 -3.39 19.25
CA PHE A 82 17.50 -2.37 20.30
C PHE A 82 18.08 -2.97 21.57
N SER A 83 19.28 -2.53 21.93
CA SER A 83 20.02 -3.04 23.06
C SER A 83 19.50 -2.48 24.39
N GLN A 84 19.96 -3.07 25.48
CA GLN A 84 19.68 -2.57 26.83
C GLN A 84 20.34 -1.21 27.08
N ASP A 85 21.49 -0.97 26.45
CA ASP A 85 22.19 0.32 26.48
C ASP A 85 21.38 1.41 25.77
N ASP A 86 20.76 1.08 24.63
CA ASP A 86 19.88 2.02 23.93
C ASP A 86 18.63 2.35 24.77
N ALA A 87 18.11 1.39 25.53
CA ALA A 87 17.00 1.60 26.46
C ALA A 87 17.41 2.52 27.62
N ALA A 88 18.62 2.34 28.15
CA ALA A 88 19.17 3.21 29.19
C ALA A 88 19.38 4.63 28.64
N LEU A 89 19.96 4.76 27.44
CA LEU A 89 20.18 6.02 26.76
C LEU A 89 18.88 6.77 26.45
N LEU A 90 17.85 6.06 25.99
CA LEU A 90 16.52 6.65 25.78
C LEU A 90 15.86 7.11 27.08
N THR A 91 16.05 6.35 28.16
CA THR A 91 15.49 6.71 29.47
C THR A 91 16.17 7.96 30.02
N GLU A 92 17.50 8.04 29.95
CA GLU A 92 18.24 9.20 30.44
C GLU A 92 18.11 10.44 29.56
N SER A 93 17.93 10.30 28.25
CA SER A 93 17.61 11.44 27.39
C SER A 93 16.25 12.04 27.70
N THR A 94 15.31 11.23 28.21
CA THR A 94 13.98 11.69 28.64
C THR A 94 14.02 12.22 30.08
N TYR A 95 14.85 11.64 30.95
CA TYR A 95 15.00 11.98 32.36
C TYR A 95 16.44 12.33 32.69
N SER A 96 16.83 13.59 32.47
CA SER A 96 18.20 14.10 32.70
C SER A 96 18.68 13.98 34.15
N ASP A 97 17.75 13.86 35.11
CA ASP A 97 18.04 13.75 36.55
C ASP A 97 18.85 12.49 36.91
N LEU A 98 18.82 11.46 36.05
CA LEU A 98 19.59 10.23 36.25
C LEU A 98 21.09 10.43 36.01
N ASN A 99 21.50 11.47 35.27
CA ASN A 99 22.90 11.89 35.08
C ASN A 99 23.89 10.73 34.81
N ASN A 100 23.68 9.93 33.76
CA ASN A 100 24.53 8.78 33.39
C ASN A 100 24.56 7.63 34.40
N SER A 101 23.79 7.70 35.50
CA SER A 101 23.78 6.67 36.53
C SER A 101 23.15 5.37 36.06
N LEU A 102 22.14 5.42 35.18
CA LEU A 102 21.46 4.25 34.62
C LEU A 102 22.34 3.58 33.55
N ILE A 103 22.91 4.35 32.63
CA ILE A 103 23.85 3.85 31.62
C ILE A 103 25.04 3.17 32.31
N ASN A 104 25.68 3.86 33.25
CA ASN A 104 26.84 3.34 33.98
C ASN A 104 26.48 2.09 34.78
N SER A 105 25.34 2.09 35.48
CA SER A 105 24.89 0.92 36.25
C SER A 105 24.67 -0.31 35.37
N SER A 106 24.10 -0.14 34.16
CA SER A 106 23.82 -1.23 33.23
C SER A 106 25.09 -1.76 32.54
N GLN A 107 26.07 -0.90 32.27
CA GLN A 107 27.33 -1.31 31.64
C GLN A 107 28.27 -1.99 32.63
N LEU A 108 28.44 -1.43 33.83
CA LEU A 108 29.31 -2.00 34.86
C LEU A 108 28.72 -3.28 35.47
N GLY A 109 27.40 -3.38 35.62
CA GLY A 109 26.74 -4.59 36.11
C GLY A 109 27.03 -5.83 35.24
N ARG A 110 26.91 -5.68 33.92
CA ARG A 110 27.22 -6.77 32.97
C ARG A 110 28.71 -7.12 32.92
N HIS A 111 29.60 -6.14 33.07
CA HIS A 111 31.05 -6.39 33.12
C HIS A 111 31.46 -7.19 34.37
N LEU A 112 30.76 -7.05 35.49
CA LEU A 112 31.02 -7.82 36.70
C LEU A 112 30.61 -9.29 36.59
N GLU A 113 29.47 -9.60 35.97
CA GLU A 113 29.02 -10.98 35.78
C GLU A 113 29.96 -11.82 34.90
N GLY A 114 30.68 -11.17 33.97
CA GLY A 114 31.67 -11.82 33.10
C GLY A 114 33.10 -11.84 33.65
N SER A 115 33.41 -11.05 34.68
CA SER A 115 34.78 -10.86 35.17
C SER A 115 35.06 -11.73 36.40
N LYS A 116 35.95 -12.72 36.25
CA LYS A 116 36.49 -13.52 37.36
C LYS A 116 37.46 -12.75 38.28
N GLN A 117 37.75 -11.48 37.97
CA GLN A 117 38.86 -10.70 38.56
C GLN A 117 38.42 -9.33 39.12
N ALA A 118 37.17 -9.16 39.54
CA ALA A 118 36.76 -7.90 40.16
C ALA A 118 37.33 -7.76 41.58
N SER A 119 38.05 -6.67 41.85
CA SER A 119 38.51 -6.35 43.21
C SER A 119 37.31 -6.09 44.13
N PRO A 120 37.39 -6.42 45.43
CA PRO A 120 36.28 -6.21 46.37
C PRO A 120 35.85 -4.74 46.47
N ILE A 121 36.80 -3.80 46.33
CA ILE A 121 36.54 -2.36 46.34
C ILE A 121 35.71 -1.94 45.12
N THR A 122 36.06 -2.43 43.93
CA THR A 122 35.31 -2.15 42.70
C THR A 122 33.88 -2.66 42.80
N LEU A 123 33.67 -3.81 43.44
CA LEU A 123 32.36 -4.42 43.63
C LEU A 123 31.48 -3.59 44.57
N GLU A 124 32.06 -3.03 45.62
CA GLU A 124 31.35 -2.15 46.56
C GLU A 124 30.93 -0.82 45.93
N PHE A 125 31.79 -0.20 45.11
CA PHE A 125 31.43 0.99 44.33
C PHE A 125 30.26 0.73 43.36
N ILE A 126 30.24 -0.43 42.71
CA ILE A 126 29.19 -0.78 41.77
C ILE A 126 27.88 -1.09 42.51
N HIS A 127 27.94 -1.75 43.66
CA HIS A 127 26.78 -1.93 44.52
C HIS A 127 26.21 -0.61 45.01
N GLU A 128 27.04 0.35 45.42
CA GLU A 128 26.56 1.67 45.83
C GLU A 128 25.94 2.46 44.66
N LEU A 129 26.51 2.34 43.45
CA LEU A 129 25.93 2.90 42.25
C LEU A 129 24.54 2.30 41.98
N HIS A 130 24.41 0.97 42.00
CA HIS A 130 23.12 0.29 41.84
C HIS A 130 22.13 0.68 42.93
N ARG A 131 22.59 0.79 44.18
CA ARG A 131 21.78 1.20 45.34
C ARG A 131 21.21 2.61 45.21
N ARG A 132 21.95 3.53 44.57
CA ARG A 132 21.48 4.89 44.28
C ARG A 132 20.57 4.94 43.06
N THR A 133 20.89 4.18 42.02
CA THR A 133 20.15 4.20 40.75
C THR A 133 18.79 3.49 40.84
N ALA A 134 18.70 2.34 41.52
CA ALA A 134 17.46 1.57 41.63
C ALA A 134 16.25 2.36 42.19
N PRO A 135 16.35 3.11 43.31
CA PRO A 135 15.24 3.92 43.81
C PRO A 135 14.92 5.13 42.93
N ALA A 136 15.86 5.64 42.14
CA ALA A 136 15.60 6.71 41.17
C ALA A 136 14.81 6.19 39.95
N VAL A 137 15.17 5.01 39.46
CA VAL A 137 14.53 4.36 38.30
C VAL A 137 13.12 3.86 38.62
N THR A 138 12.90 3.34 39.83
CA THR A 138 11.57 2.85 40.27
C THR A 138 10.51 3.94 40.38
N LYS A 139 10.92 5.21 40.53
CA LYS A 139 10.01 6.36 40.50
C LYS A 139 9.56 6.73 39.09
N ILE A 140 10.26 6.25 38.07
CA ILE A 140 9.97 6.55 36.67
C ILE A 140 9.01 5.50 36.13
N ASP A 141 7.92 5.94 35.51
CA ASP A 141 7.04 5.03 34.78
C ASP A 141 7.72 4.63 33.44
N PRO A 142 7.99 3.34 33.17
CA PRO A 142 8.51 2.89 31.87
C PRO A 142 7.68 3.36 30.67
N SER A 143 6.41 3.66 30.93
CA SER A 143 5.40 4.02 29.95
C SER A 143 5.49 5.48 29.49
N SER A 144 6.01 6.38 30.33
CA SER A 144 6.21 7.80 30.01
C SER A 144 7.50 8.09 29.23
N VAL A 145 8.47 7.18 29.29
CA VAL A 145 9.73 7.25 28.51
C VAL A 145 9.46 7.13 26.99
N ILE A 146 8.34 6.53 26.60
CA ILE A 146 8.06 6.17 25.21
C ILE A 146 7.01 7.10 24.63
N ASP A 147 7.34 7.73 23.49
CA ASP A 147 6.36 8.49 22.72
C ASP A 147 5.28 7.56 22.12
N ARG A 148 4.03 7.77 22.54
CA ARG A 148 2.85 7.04 22.09
C ARG A 148 1.99 7.84 21.11
N SER A 149 2.40 9.05 20.76
CA SER A 149 1.66 9.97 19.89
C SER A 149 1.29 9.30 18.56
N GLY A 150 2.25 8.65 17.91
CA GLY A 150 2.08 7.94 16.64
C GLY A 150 1.00 6.85 16.68
N ARG A 151 0.84 6.17 17.82
CA ARG A 151 -0.20 5.14 18.01
C ARG A 151 -1.60 5.74 17.96
N THR A 152 -1.81 6.86 18.65
CA THR A 152 -3.13 7.51 18.71
C THR A 152 -3.52 8.10 17.36
N ARG A 153 -2.56 8.72 16.67
CA ARG A 153 -2.74 9.28 15.34
C ARG A 153 -3.04 8.18 14.31
N GLY A 154 -2.26 7.09 14.30
CA GLY A 154 -2.49 5.94 13.41
C GLY A 154 -3.86 5.31 13.62
N ARG A 155 -4.27 5.11 14.88
CA ARG A 155 -5.63 4.62 15.20
C ARG A 155 -6.71 5.53 14.64
N ASN A 156 -6.61 6.84 14.85
CA ASN A 156 -7.61 7.79 14.39
C ASN A 156 -7.70 7.83 12.86
N TYR A 157 -6.57 7.75 12.14
CA TYR A 157 -6.58 7.64 10.69
C TYR A 157 -7.20 6.34 10.21
N LEU A 158 -6.88 5.20 10.85
CA LEU A 158 -7.51 3.93 10.50
C LEU A 158 -9.03 3.96 10.72
N LEU A 159 -9.49 4.57 11.81
CA LEU A 159 -10.92 4.74 12.07
C LEU A 159 -11.57 5.65 11.02
N ALA A 160 -10.88 6.71 10.59
CA ALA A 160 -11.36 7.60 9.54
C ALA A 160 -11.42 6.91 8.17
N THR A 161 -10.43 6.07 7.82
CA THR A 161 -10.47 5.32 6.56
C THR A 161 -11.54 4.23 6.58
N LEU A 162 -11.70 3.54 7.72
CA LEU A 162 -12.79 2.57 7.90
C LEU A 162 -14.16 3.23 7.85
N SER A 163 -14.35 4.37 8.52
CA SER A 163 -15.64 5.08 8.48
C SER A 163 -15.95 5.57 7.08
N SER A 164 -14.96 6.08 6.34
CA SER A 164 -15.11 6.46 4.93
C SER A 164 -15.52 5.26 4.07
N LEU A 165 -14.85 4.11 4.24
CA LEU A 165 -15.19 2.88 3.52
C LEU A 165 -16.63 2.43 3.81
N ILE A 166 -17.05 2.47 5.07
CA ILE A 166 -18.42 2.11 5.49
C ILE A 166 -19.44 3.08 4.88
N LEU A 167 -19.17 4.39 4.92
CA LEU A 167 -20.04 5.39 4.31
C LEU A 167 -20.17 5.16 2.81
N ILE A 168 -19.06 4.94 2.10
CA ILE A 168 -19.08 4.66 0.66
C ILE A 168 -19.88 3.39 0.39
N ALA A 169 -19.69 2.32 1.16
CA ALA A 169 -20.44 1.07 0.99
C ALA A 169 -21.96 1.24 1.20
N LEU A 170 -22.39 2.16 2.07
CA LEU A 170 -23.80 2.43 2.34
C LEU A 170 -24.45 3.36 1.31
N PHE A 171 -23.74 4.40 0.88
CA PHE A 171 -24.30 5.44 0.02
C PHE A 171 -24.06 5.22 -1.48
N ILE A 172 -22.94 4.57 -1.85
CA ILE A 172 -22.51 4.38 -3.23
C ILE A 172 -21.89 2.99 -3.39
N PRO A 173 -22.66 1.91 -3.20
CA PRO A 173 -22.13 0.54 -3.28
C PRO A 173 -21.57 0.22 -4.69
N GLU A 174 -22.12 0.84 -5.74
CA GLU A 174 -21.62 0.66 -7.11
C GLU A 174 -20.17 1.12 -7.28
N PHE A 175 -19.71 2.10 -6.48
CA PHE A 175 -18.33 2.58 -6.56
C PHE A 175 -17.32 1.48 -6.22
N LEU A 176 -17.62 0.69 -5.18
CA LEU A 176 -16.74 -0.39 -4.74
C LEU A 176 -16.78 -1.59 -5.68
N THR A 177 -17.98 -1.96 -6.14
CA THR A 177 -18.16 -3.10 -7.06
C THR A 177 -17.61 -2.80 -8.44
N GLN A 178 -17.88 -1.61 -9.01
CA GLN A 178 -17.29 -1.19 -10.29
C GLN A 178 -15.78 -1.05 -10.18
N GLY A 179 -15.27 -0.48 -9.09
CA GLY A 179 -13.84 -0.39 -8.85
C GLY A 179 -13.17 -1.76 -8.83
N TYR A 180 -13.77 -2.74 -8.15
CA TYR A 180 -13.26 -4.12 -8.13
C TYR A 180 -13.28 -4.77 -9.52
N GLU A 181 -14.43 -4.72 -10.21
CA GLU A 181 -14.58 -5.31 -11.55
C GLU A 181 -13.64 -4.67 -12.57
N HIS A 182 -13.39 -3.37 -12.48
CA HIS A 182 -12.50 -2.65 -13.37
C HIS A 182 -11.07 -3.23 -13.40
N TRP A 183 -10.56 -3.67 -12.24
CA TRP A 183 -9.20 -4.19 -12.13
C TRP A 183 -9.12 -5.71 -12.29
N VAL A 184 -10.18 -6.45 -11.92
CA VAL A 184 -10.19 -7.93 -11.95
C VAL A 184 -10.70 -8.47 -13.28
N ASN A 185 -11.72 -7.85 -13.87
CA ASN A 185 -12.30 -8.20 -15.16
C ASN A 185 -12.32 -6.97 -16.08
N PRO A 186 -11.15 -6.52 -16.58
CA PRO A 186 -11.11 -5.39 -17.49
C PRO A 186 -11.88 -5.75 -18.76
N LYS A 187 -13.07 -5.16 -18.93
CA LYS A 187 -13.85 -5.31 -20.17
C LYS A 187 -13.01 -4.72 -21.30
N SER A 188 -12.69 -5.54 -22.29
CA SER A 188 -12.07 -5.06 -23.52
C SER A 188 -12.97 -3.99 -24.14
N PRO A 189 -12.41 -2.96 -24.81
CA PRO A 189 -13.20 -1.91 -25.47
C PRO A 189 -14.32 -2.47 -26.37
N THR A 190 -14.12 -3.67 -26.91
CA THR A 190 -15.06 -4.41 -27.75
C THR A 190 -16.35 -4.83 -27.03
N GLN A 191 -16.32 -5.04 -25.70
CA GLN A 191 -17.50 -5.46 -24.92
C GLN A 191 -18.44 -4.31 -24.54
N VAL A 192 -17.97 -3.06 -24.50
CA VAL A 192 -18.81 -1.92 -24.10
C VAL A 192 -19.81 -1.55 -25.20
N SER A 193 -19.46 -1.75 -26.47
CA SER A 193 -20.42 -1.58 -27.59
C SER A 193 -21.56 -2.62 -27.61
N GLN A 194 -21.46 -3.72 -26.84
CA GLN A 194 -22.51 -4.74 -26.79
C GLN A 194 -23.50 -4.57 -25.62
N LEU A 195 -23.27 -3.61 -24.71
CA LEU A 195 -24.08 -3.40 -23.50
C LEU A 195 -24.96 -2.14 -23.55
N GLN A 196 -25.30 -1.68 -24.76
CA GLN A 196 -26.38 -0.72 -24.94
C GLN A 196 -27.70 -1.51 -25.04
N PRO A 197 -28.75 -1.19 -24.26
CA PRO A 197 -30.00 -1.94 -24.32
C PRO A 197 -30.71 -1.62 -25.63
N THR A 198 -30.53 -2.47 -26.62
CA THR A 198 -31.38 -2.50 -27.81
C THR A 198 -32.73 -3.11 -27.41
N GLU A 199 -33.79 -2.41 -27.75
CA GLU A 199 -35.19 -2.84 -27.69
C GLU A 199 -35.40 -4.30 -28.15
N PRO A 200 -36.46 -4.99 -27.68
CA PRO A 200 -36.63 -6.43 -27.87
C PRO A 200 -36.92 -6.79 -29.34
N GLY A 201 -35.88 -7.12 -30.09
CA GLY A 201 -35.92 -7.88 -31.35
C GLY A 201 -35.53 -9.35 -31.11
N PRO A 202 -36.05 -10.30 -31.91
CA PRO A 202 -36.07 -11.71 -31.53
C PRO A 202 -34.67 -12.33 -31.49
N VAL A 203 -34.50 -13.17 -30.47
CA VAL A 203 -33.33 -13.96 -30.11
C VAL A 203 -32.84 -14.80 -31.30
N ILE A 204 -31.57 -14.66 -31.67
CA ILE A 204 -30.81 -15.74 -32.31
C ILE A 204 -29.48 -15.90 -31.55
N SER A 205 -29.36 -17.10 -31.00
CA SER A 205 -28.26 -17.59 -30.18
C SER A 205 -27.05 -18.01 -31.00
N GLU A 206 -25.93 -18.07 -30.28
CA GLU A 206 -24.70 -18.85 -30.53
C GLU A 206 -23.70 -18.32 -31.57
N ALA A 207 -22.55 -17.91 -31.02
CA ALA A 207 -21.32 -17.62 -31.73
C ALA A 207 -20.89 -18.83 -32.56
N THR A 208 -21.00 -18.70 -33.88
CA THR A 208 -20.25 -19.51 -34.84
C THR A 208 -19.16 -18.61 -35.39
N ASP A 209 -17.91 -19.07 -35.29
CA ASP A 209 -16.76 -18.50 -36.01
C ASP A 209 -17.09 -18.58 -37.50
N THR A 210 -17.67 -17.50 -38.03
CA THR A 210 -18.15 -17.44 -39.41
C THR A 210 -17.06 -16.71 -40.19
N ASP A 211 -16.29 -17.46 -40.96
CA ASP A 211 -15.37 -16.91 -41.94
C ASP A 211 -16.21 -16.20 -43.02
N TYR A 212 -16.36 -14.88 -42.88
CA TYR A 212 -17.17 -14.08 -43.80
C TYR A 212 -16.40 -13.91 -45.12
N SER A 213 -16.81 -14.65 -46.14
CA SER A 213 -16.35 -14.45 -47.53
C SER A 213 -17.32 -13.51 -48.25
N ILE A 214 -16.82 -12.36 -48.70
CA ILE A 214 -17.60 -11.42 -49.52
C ILE A 214 -17.66 -11.98 -50.95
N GLU A 215 -18.78 -12.60 -51.33
CA GLU A 215 -18.96 -13.20 -52.67
C GLU A 215 -19.02 -12.16 -53.79
N SER A 216 -19.58 -10.99 -53.52
CA SER A 216 -19.66 -9.88 -54.47
C SER A 216 -19.69 -8.55 -53.75
N LEU A 217 -18.88 -7.60 -54.22
CA LEU A 217 -18.88 -6.21 -53.78
C LEU A 217 -19.18 -5.34 -55.00
N GLU A 218 -20.26 -4.57 -54.95
CA GLU A 218 -20.59 -3.59 -55.99
C GLU A 218 -20.38 -2.17 -55.43
N LEU A 219 -19.63 -1.36 -56.16
CA LEU A 219 -19.35 0.02 -55.79
C LEU A 219 -19.99 0.95 -56.80
N THR A 220 -20.86 1.82 -56.31
CA THR A 220 -21.44 2.89 -57.12
C THR A 220 -20.67 4.17 -56.87
N LEU A 221 -20.05 4.71 -57.93
CA LEU A 221 -19.18 5.87 -57.91
C LEU A 221 -19.94 7.13 -58.33
N HIS A 222 -20.12 8.05 -57.38
CA HIS A 222 -20.75 9.34 -57.60
C HIS A 222 -19.66 10.41 -57.79
N PHE A 223 -19.39 10.74 -59.05
CA PHE A 223 -18.39 11.75 -59.38
C PHE A 223 -18.89 13.18 -59.08
N PRO A 224 -17.98 14.11 -58.72
CA PRO A 224 -18.36 15.50 -58.48
C PRO A 224 -19.00 16.16 -59.71
N SER A 225 -20.02 16.99 -59.50
CA SER A 225 -20.82 17.61 -60.57
C SER A 225 -20.00 18.45 -61.56
N TYR A 226 -18.90 19.05 -61.12
CA TYR A 226 -18.00 19.84 -61.98
C TYR A 226 -17.18 18.99 -62.96
N THR A 227 -17.11 17.67 -62.79
CA THR A 227 -16.42 16.76 -63.71
C THR A 227 -17.26 16.40 -64.93
N GLY A 228 -18.59 16.59 -64.86
CA GLY A 228 -19.53 16.19 -65.92
C GLY A 228 -19.61 14.68 -66.18
N MET A 229 -18.98 13.86 -65.34
CA MET A 229 -18.99 12.40 -65.45
C MET A 229 -20.31 11.84 -64.92
N LYS A 230 -20.77 10.75 -65.53
CA LYS A 230 -21.97 10.03 -65.07
C LYS A 230 -21.60 9.02 -63.99
N THR A 231 -22.53 8.74 -63.08
CA THR A 231 -22.38 7.67 -62.08
C THR A 231 -22.04 6.35 -62.74
N GLU A 232 -21.05 5.65 -62.19
CA GLU A 232 -20.54 4.38 -62.71
C GLU A 232 -20.58 3.32 -61.60
N SER A 233 -21.04 2.11 -61.92
CA SER A 233 -20.98 0.97 -61.01
C SER A 233 -19.83 0.04 -61.40
N VAL A 234 -18.98 -0.30 -60.45
CA VAL A 234 -17.79 -1.13 -60.63
C VAL A 234 -17.78 -2.27 -59.62
N LYS A 235 -17.38 -3.47 -60.08
CA LYS A 235 -17.22 -4.67 -59.24
C LYS A 235 -15.73 -5.02 -59.12
N PRO A 236 -14.98 -4.39 -58.19
CA PRO A 236 -13.55 -4.63 -58.08
C PRO A 236 -13.29 -5.99 -57.40
N SER A 237 -13.03 -7.02 -58.19
CA SER A 237 -12.65 -8.35 -57.68
C SER A 237 -11.22 -8.43 -57.15
N ASP A 238 -10.36 -7.43 -57.45
CA ASP A 238 -8.93 -7.42 -57.11
C ASP A 238 -8.56 -6.45 -55.98
N GLY A 239 -9.55 -5.78 -55.37
CA GLY A 239 -9.38 -4.84 -54.26
C GLY A 239 -8.71 -3.51 -54.63
N LYS A 240 -8.47 -3.22 -55.92
CA LYS A 240 -7.82 -1.99 -56.37
C LYS A 240 -8.83 -1.02 -56.99
N ILE A 241 -9.26 -0.05 -56.21
CA ILE A 241 -10.19 0.99 -56.67
C ILE A 241 -9.39 2.24 -57.03
N HIS A 242 -9.43 2.64 -58.30
CA HIS A 242 -8.82 3.89 -58.78
C HIS A 242 -9.93 4.88 -59.13
N VAL A 243 -10.09 5.93 -58.32
CA VAL A 243 -11.14 6.94 -58.50
C VAL A 243 -10.58 8.35 -58.30
N LEU A 244 -11.27 9.33 -58.88
CA LEU A 244 -10.88 10.72 -58.77
C LEU A 244 -11.06 11.22 -57.32
N PRO A 245 -10.18 12.12 -56.82
CA PRO A 245 -10.34 12.74 -55.52
C PRO A 245 -11.69 13.47 -55.41
N GLY A 246 -12.43 13.22 -54.32
CA GLY A 246 -13.74 13.82 -54.08
C GLY A 246 -14.93 13.01 -54.63
N THR A 247 -14.71 11.80 -55.15
CA THR A 247 -15.78 10.87 -55.54
C THR A 247 -16.44 10.27 -54.29
N GLU A 248 -17.77 10.32 -54.21
CA GLU A 248 -18.54 9.62 -53.18
C GLU A 248 -18.78 8.18 -53.61
N VAL A 249 -18.61 7.22 -52.70
CA VAL A 249 -18.71 5.79 -53.00
C VAL A 249 -19.80 5.17 -52.16
N GLU A 250 -20.78 4.56 -52.81
CA GLU A 250 -21.82 3.75 -52.19
C GLU A 250 -21.48 2.27 -52.37
N ILE A 251 -21.56 1.49 -51.28
CA ILE A 251 -21.23 0.06 -51.26
C ILE A 251 -22.54 -0.72 -51.18
N SER A 252 -22.75 -1.66 -52.10
CA SER A 252 -23.93 -2.54 -52.16
C SER A 252 -23.53 -4.01 -52.26
#